data_AF-A0A9P1BXV8-F1
#
_entry.id   AF-A0A9P1BXV8-F1
#
_cell.length_a   1.000
_cell.length_b   1.000
_cell.length_c   1.000
_cell.angle_alpha   90.00
_cell.angle_beta   90.00
_cell.angle_gamma   90.00
#
_symmetry.space_group_name_H-M   'P 1'
#
loop_
_entity.id
_entity.type
_entity.pdbx_description
1 polymer ?
#
loop_
_entity_poly.entity_id
_entity_poly.type
_entity_poly.pdbx_seq_one_letter_code
_entity_poly.pdbx_strand_id
1 'polypeptide(L)'
;MIPRSVGKSTSTLQAHPGLQNGLQDKRADVLLRVLQTIKTIQPLTFALENVKPLARHKKFKLLFDFILAFLRSIEDANGEKVYQVECKADPSMKWQWPARIPCRSVSSLLDCTDVSDLHHGVTTEKGKARVQQHLVSVAKMIQDSILKCSATKASQDAVWCADVGCSLKRGATALPEKSPTLTHSRCKSGGHMLLPTQRYMTLNEIEELQGFPGRHLRIPTGVSKKKYAGMLGNVFTVSVIGRVALILLKMVGKVPPEHFDPWAMPSMKHDFVDYSRFSGMKRRCVRRDGHTDS
;
A
#
# COMPACT_ATOMS: atom_id res chain seq x y z
N MET A 1 10.38 -17.50 -42.43
CA MET A 1 9.10 -17.62 -41.69
C MET A 1 9.37 -18.49 -40.48
N ILE A 2 9.59 -17.89 -39.30
CA ILE A 2 10.03 -18.59 -38.08
C ILE A 2 8.82 -18.68 -37.15
N PRO A 3 8.39 -19.87 -36.70
CA PRO A 3 7.23 -19.97 -35.83
C PRO A 3 7.59 -19.47 -34.43
N ARG A 4 6.85 -18.45 -33.96
CA ARG A 4 6.89 -17.98 -32.58
C ARG A 4 6.31 -19.07 -31.69
N SER A 5 7.14 -19.63 -30.80
CA SER A 5 6.68 -20.47 -29.70
C SER A 5 5.83 -19.62 -28.76
N VAL A 6 4.55 -19.97 -28.67
CA VAL A 6 3.62 -19.40 -27.69
C VAL A 6 3.97 -20.00 -26.34
N GLY A 7 4.79 -19.29 -25.57
CA GLY A 7 4.98 -19.58 -24.16
C GLY A 7 3.64 -19.48 -23.44
N LYS A 8 3.08 -20.62 -23.04
CA LYS A 8 1.93 -20.70 -22.14
C LYS A 8 2.31 -20.00 -20.84
N SER A 9 1.87 -18.76 -20.68
CA SER A 9 1.79 -18.07 -19.41
C SER A 9 0.87 -18.89 -18.51
N THR A 10 1.44 -19.72 -17.65
CA THR A 10 0.75 -20.32 -16.52
C THR A 10 0.29 -19.19 -15.61
N SER A 11 -0.96 -18.76 -15.78
CA SER A 11 -1.62 -17.85 -14.86
C SER A 11 -1.72 -18.56 -13.51
N THR A 12 -0.74 -18.32 -12.65
CA THR A 12 -0.83 -18.67 -11.25
C THR A 12 -2.04 -17.90 -10.71
N LEU A 13 -3.14 -18.62 -10.43
CA LEU A 13 -4.31 -18.08 -9.74
C LEU A 13 -3.83 -17.51 -8.40
N GLN A 14 -3.61 -16.20 -8.37
CA GLN A 14 -3.19 -15.50 -7.17
C GLN A 14 -4.36 -15.56 -6.17
N ALA A 15 -4.22 -16.38 -5.12
CA ALA A 15 -5.27 -16.58 -4.13
C ALA A 15 -5.61 -15.24 -3.44
N HIS A 16 -6.81 -14.72 -3.65
CA HIS A 16 -7.24 -13.47 -3.03
C HIS A 16 -7.55 -13.65 -1.54
N PRO A 17 -7.09 -12.76 -0.65
CA PRO A 17 -7.43 -12.81 0.77
C PRO A 17 -8.90 -12.42 1.06
N GLY A 18 -9.51 -13.10 2.03
CA GLY A 18 -10.88 -12.86 2.53
C GLY A 18 -11.90 -13.93 2.13
N LEU A 19 -13.02 -13.99 2.86
CA LEU A 19 -14.15 -14.92 2.58
C LEU A 19 -15.03 -14.45 1.41
N GLN A 20 -14.82 -13.22 0.94
CA GLN A 20 -15.52 -12.63 -0.21
C GLN A 20 -17.05 -12.53 -0.05
N ASN A 21 -17.56 -12.31 1.16
CA ASN A 21 -19.00 -12.32 1.44
C ASN A 21 -19.79 -11.14 0.82
N GLY A 22 -19.11 -10.11 0.31
CA GLY A 22 -19.77 -8.98 -0.38
C GLY A 22 -20.76 -8.26 0.53
N LEU A 23 -22.00 -8.04 0.05
CA LEU A 23 -23.06 -7.37 0.80
C LEU A 23 -23.60 -8.18 2.00
N GLN A 24 -23.34 -9.48 2.05
CA GLN A 24 -23.73 -10.32 3.20
C GLN A 24 -22.77 -10.15 4.38
N ASP A 25 -21.67 -9.42 4.20
CA ASP A 25 -20.76 -9.07 5.26
C ASP A 25 -21.30 -7.87 6.05
N LYS A 26 -21.34 -7.94 7.38
CA LYS A 26 -21.77 -6.83 8.25
C LYS A 26 -21.01 -5.52 8.00
N ARG A 27 -19.82 -5.59 7.40
CA ARG A 27 -19.02 -4.42 7.04
C ARG A 27 -19.53 -3.70 5.78
N ALA A 28 -20.43 -4.29 5.01
CA ALA A 28 -21.04 -3.67 3.84
C ALA A 28 -21.88 -2.44 4.20
N ASP A 29 -22.41 -2.36 5.41
CA ASP A 29 -23.16 -1.20 5.92
C ASP A 29 -22.33 0.09 5.86
N VAL A 30 -21.00 -0.01 6.00
CA VAL A 30 -20.10 1.14 5.90
C VAL A 30 -20.17 1.75 4.51
N LEU A 31 -20.19 0.92 3.45
CA LEU A 31 -20.31 1.40 2.08
C LEU A 31 -21.63 2.15 1.88
N LEU A 32 -22.75 1.56 2.32
CA LEU A 32 -24.07 2.19 2.16
C LEU A 32 -24.15 3.53 2.90
N ARG A 33 -23.59 3.62 4.11
CA ARG A 33 -23.51 4.89 4.86
C ARG A 33 -22.64 5.92 4.16
N VAL A 34 -21.53 5.53 3.55
CA VAL A 34 -20.68 6.44 2.76
C VAL A 34 -21.44 6.97 1.55
N LEU A 35 -22.11 6.10 0.79
CA LEU A 35 -22.91 6.50 -0.38
C LEU A 35 -24.05 7.46 0.02
N GLN A 36 -24.76 7.14 1.11
CA GLN A 36 -25.80 8.01 1.65
C GLN A 36 -25.24 9.37 2.06
N THR A 37 -24.08 9.39 2.72
CA THR A 37 -23.42 10.63 3.14
C THR A 37 -23.05 11.50 1.94
N ILE A 38 -22.49 10.92 0.87
CA ILE A 38 -22.17 11.64 -0.36
C ILE A 38 -23.45 12.23 -0.98
N LYS A 39 -24.53 11.45 -1.05
CA LYS A 39 -25.81 11.91 -1.58
C LYS A 39 -26.40 13.07 -0.76
N THR A 40 -26.34 12.98 0.56
CA THR A 40 -26.94 13.96 1.46
C THR A 40 -26.12 15.25 1.57
N ILE A 41 -24.79 15.13 1.72
CA ILE A 41 -23.91 16.29 1.92
C ILE A 41 -23.52 16.95 0.61
N GLN A 42 -23.49 16.18 -0.49
CA GLN A 42 -23.01 16.61 -1.79
C GLN A 42 -21.63 17.32 -1.72
N PRO A 43 -20.59 16.67 -1.17
CA PRO A 43 -19.26 17.28 -1.10
C PRO A 43 -18.74 17.69 -2.48
N LEU A 44 -17.96 18.77 -2.55
CA LEU A 44 -17.39 19.29 -3.81
C LEU A 44 -16.58 18.24 -4.60
N THR A 45 -15.89 17.35 -3.90
CA THR A 45 -15.16 16.23 -4.50
C THR A 45 -15.03 15.09 -3.49
N PHE A 46 -14.82 13.86 -3.97
CA PHE A 46 -14.58 12.69 -3.14
C PHE A 46 -13.66 11.69 -3.85
N ALA A 47 -13.05 10.80 -3.06
CA ALA A 47 -12.30 9.65 -3.55
C ALA A 47 -12.70 8.41 -2.76
N LEU A 48 -12.94 7.29 -3.46
CA LEU A 48 -13.23 6.00 -2.86
C LEU A 48 -12.11 5.02 -3.22
N GLU A 49 -11.49 4.41 -2.20
CA GLU A 49 -10.46 3.38 -2.35
C GLU A 49 -11.06 2.02 -1.96
N ASN A 50 -10.72 0.99 -2.74
CA ASN A 50 -11.08 -0.39 -2.40
C ASN A 50 -10.17 -1.39 -3.11
N VAL A 51 -10.22 -2.64 -2.67
CA VAL A 51 -9.42 -3.73 -3.23
C VAL A 51 -9.79 -4.03 -4.68
N LYS A 52 -8.78 -4.32 -5.50
CA LYS A 52 -8.90 -4.63 -6.93
C LYS A 52 -9.99 -5.65 -7.29
N PRO A 53 -10.24 -6.73 -6.51
CA PRO A 53 -11.32 -7.67 -6.81
C PRO A 53 -12.72 -7.05 -6.88
N LEU A 54 -13.02 -5.96 -6.15
CA LEU A 54 -14.33 -5.32 -6.21
C LEU A 54 -14.70 -4.96 -7.65
N ALA A 55 -13.76 -4.40 -8.42
CA ALA A 55 -13.99 -3.97 -9.79
C ALA A 55 -13.80 -5.08 -10.84
N ARG A 56 -13.07 -6.16 -10.52
CA ARG A 56 -12.64 -7.15 -11.53
C ARG A 56 -13.25 -8.53 -11.38
N HIS A 57 -13.68 -8.89 -10.17
CA HIS A 57 -14.20 -10.22 -9.90
C HIS A 57 -15.69 -10.27 -10.25
N LYS A 58 -16.10 -11.25 -11.06
CA LYS A 58 -17.50 -11.39 -11.53
C LYS A 58 -18.52 -11.38 -10.38
N LYS A 59 -18.17 -12.00 -9.24
CA LYS A 59 -18.99 -12.01 -8.00
C LYS A 59 -19.41 -10.61 -7.53
N PHE A 60 -18.56 -9.59 -7.72
CA PHE A 60 -18.80 -8.24 -7.24
C PHE A 60 -19.25 -7.27 -8.32
N LYS A 61 -19.38 -7.74 -9.57
CA LYS A 61 -19.73 -6.89 -10.71
C LYS A 61 -21.02 -6.11 -10.46
N LEU A 62 -22.08 -6.77 -10.00
CA LEU A 62 -23.37 -6.11 -9.74
C LEU A 62 -23.24 -5.00 -8.69
N LEU A 63 -22.49 -5.26 -7.61
CA LEU A 63 -22.24 -4.27 -6.56
C LEU A 63 -21.43 -3.09 -7.10
N PHE A 64 -20.38 -3.37 -7.87
CA PHE A 64 -19.53 -2.33 -8.45
C PHE A 64 -20.29 -1.45 -9.44
N ASP A 65 -21.08 -2.06 -10.33
CA ASP A 65 -21.93 -1.35 -11.29
C ASP A 65 -23.00 -0.51 -10.56
N PHE A 66 -23.60 -1.05 -9.49
CA PHE A 66 -24.53 -0.31 -8.63
C PHE A 66 -23.89 0.94 -8.00
N ILE A 67 -22.68 0.83 -7.44
CA ILE A 67 -21.97 1.97 -6.85
C ILE A 67 -21.77 3.08 -7.88
N LEU A 68 -21.29 2.72 -9.09
CA LEU A 68 -21.06 3.70 -10.15
C LEU A 68 -22.37 4.34 -10.63
N ALA A 69 -23.41 3.53 -10.86
CA ALA A 69 -24.71 4.02 -11.29
C ALA A 69 -25.33 4.97 -10.26
N PHE A 70 -25.28 4.60 -8.97
CA PHE A 70 -25.79 5.42 -7.87
C PHE A 70 -25.06 6.76 -7.78
N LEU A 71 -23.73 6.77 -7.80
CA LEU A 71 -22.96 8.02 -7.69
C LEU A 71 -23.19 8.93 -8.90
N ARG A 72 -23.31 8.37 -10.11
CA ARG A 72 -23.61 9.11 -11.35
C ARG A 72 -25.06 9.58 -11.43
N SER A 73 -25.97 9.01 -10.63
CA SER A 73 -27.37 9.41 -10.62
C SER A 73 -27.68 10.54 -9.63
N ILE A 74 -26.71 10.97 -8.81
CA ILE A 74 -26.93 12.05 -7.84
C ILE A 74 -27.17 13.36 -8.59
N GLU A 75 -28.30 14.00 -8.26
CA GLU A 75 -28.76 15.27 -8.81
C GLU A 75 -28.85 16.33 -7.70
N ASP A 76 -28.65 17.59 -8.07
CA ASP A 76 -28.88 18.74 -7.20
C ASP A 76 -30.38 19.10 -7.14
N ALA A 77 -30.71 20.20 -6.47
CA ALA A 77 -32.09 20.68 -6.35
C ALA A 77 -32.72 21.08 -7.69
N ASN A 78 -31.92 21.30 -8.73
CA ASN A 78 -32.38 21.69 -10.07
C ASN A 78 -32.49 20.48 -11.01
N GLY A 79 -32.16 19.27 -10.54
CA GLY A 79 -32.13 18.06 -11.37
C GLY A 79 -30.83 17.90 -12.17
N GLU A 80 -29.81 18.73 -11.93
CA GLU A 80 -28.54 18.66 -12.63
C GLU A 80 -27.60 17.63 -11.98
N LYS A 81 -26.83 16.90 -12.80
CA LYS A 81 -25.88 15.90 -12.30
C LYS A 81 -24.78 16.56 -11.49
N VAL A 82 -24.63 16.15 -10.23
CA VAL A 82 -23.65 16.73 -9.30
C VAL A 82 -22.23 16.26 -9.62
N TYR A 83 -22.07 15.00 -10.05
CA TYR A 83 -20.76 14.36 -10.15
C TYR A 83 -20.48 13.74 -11.51
N GLN A 84 -19.30 14.04 -12.04
CA GLN A 84 -18.63 13.19 -13.03
C GLN A 84 -17.81 12.12 -12.28
N VAL A 85 -18.28 10.88 -12.32
CA VAL A 85 -17.65 9.76 -11.59
C VAL A 85 -16.79 8.91 -12.53
N GLU A 86 -15.48 8.97 -12.30
CA GLU A 86 -14.46 8.27 -13.08
C GLU A 86 -13.80 7.19 -12.22
N CYS A 87 -13.44 6.05 -12.83
CA CYS A 87 -12.83 4.93 -12.12
C CYS A 87 -11.66 4.35 -12.92
N LYS A 88 -10.53 4.11 -12.25
CA LYS A 88 -9.31 3.55 -12.88
C LYS A 88 -9.53 2.17 -13.53
N ALA A 89 -10.54 1.43 -13.08
CA ALA A 89 -10.88 0.13 -13.64
C ALA A 89 -11.87 0.21 -14.82
N ASP A 90 -12.46 1.38 -15.07
CA ASP A 90 -13.36 1.63 -16.19
C ASP A 90 -12.55 1.90 -17.48
N PRO A 91 -12.71 1.08 -18.53
CA PRO A 91 -11.97 1.25 -19.78
C PRO A 91 -12.44 2.46 -20.61
N SER A 92 -13.61 3.03 -20.33
CA SER A 92 -14.19 4.18 -21.07
C SER A 92 -13.73 5.56 -20.55
N MET A 93 -12.84 5.53 -19.57
CA MET A 93 -12.47 6.66 -18.73
C MET A 93 -11.72 7.78 -19.47
N LYS A 94 -12.11 9.03 -19.21
CA LYS A 94 -11.47 10.25 -19.78
C LYS A 94 -10.52 10.96 -18.80
N TRP A 95 -10.51 10.53 -17.54
CA TRP A 95 -9.71 11.11 -16.47
C TRP A 95 -8.20 10.91 -16.63
N GLN A 96 -7.42 11.97 -16.41
CA GLN A 96 -5.96 11.90 -16.35
C GLN A 96 -5.51 11.54 -14.92
N TRP A 97 -5.18 10.27 -14.70
CA TRP A 97 -4.56 9.84 -13.44
C TRP A 97 -3.15 10.41 -13.28
N PRO A 98 -2.64 10.53 -12.03
CA PRO A 98 -1.25 10.84 -11.80
C PRO A 98 -0.35 9.87 -12.57
N ALA A 99 0.71 10.40 -13.18
CA ALA A 99 1.70 9.60 -13.90
C ALA A 99 2.27 8.49 -13.00
N ARG A 100 2.56 7.31 -13.55
CA ARG A 100 3.12 6.22 -12.75
C ARG A 100 4.50 6.61 -12.22
N ILE A 101 4.71 6.41 -10.93
CA ILE A 101 6.04 6.51 -10.31
C ILE A 101 6.64 5.11 -10.17
N PRO A 102 7.96 4.95 -10.41
CA PRO A 102 8.64 3.69 -10.10
C PRO A 102 8.50 3.34 -8.62
N CYS A 103 8.32 2.05 -8.35
CA CYS A 103 8.39 1.54 -6.98
C CYS A 103 9.84 1.71 -6.50
N ARG A 104 10.03 2.37 -5.36
CA ARG A 104 11.36 2.45 -4.72
C ARG A 104 11.81 1.05 -4.31
N SER A 105 13.12 0.82 -4.36
CA SER A 105 13.71 -0.45 -3.92
C SER A 105 13.59 -0.55 -2.40
N VAL A 106 13.37 -1.75 -1.89
CA VAL A 106 13.30 -2.02 -0.44
C VAL A 106 14.59 -1.56 0.25
N SER A 107 15.74 -1.86 -0.34
CA SER A 107 17.07 -1.40 0.13
C SER A 107 17.20 0.13 0.20
N SER A 108 16.51 0.89 -0.65
CA SER A 108 16.55 2.37 -0.63
C SER A 108 15.60 2.99 0.39
N LEU A 109 14.66 2.20 0.92
CA LEU A 109 13.62 2.64 1.84
C LEU A 109 13.95 2.24 3.28
N LEU A 110 14.47 1.03 3.45
CA LEU A 110 14.60 0.42 4.76
C LEU A 110 16.05 0.51 5.25
N ASP A 111 16.23 0.98 6.48
CA ASP A 111 17.46 0.70 7.21
C ASP A 111 17.42 -0.75 7.69
N CYS A 112 17.90 -1.65 6.82
CA CYS A 112 17.90 -3.09 7.09
C CYS A 112 18.76 -3.47 8.33
N THR A 113 19.56 -2.55 8.87
CA THR A 113 20.42 -2.78 10.04
C THR A 113 19.75 -2.40 11.37
N ASP A 114 18.73 -1.54 11.35
CA ASP A 114 17.99 -1.17 12.55
C ASP A 114 16.98 -2.26 12.94
N VAL A 115 17.23 -2.93 14.07
CA VAL A 115 16.37 -3.96 14.66
C VAL A 115 15.68 -3.49 15.94
N SER A 116 15.84 -2.23 16.32
CA SER A 116 15.38 -1.69 17.61
C SER A 116 13.87 -1.77 17.81
N ASP A 117 13.09 -1.85 16.73
CA ASP A 117 11.63 -1.89 16.76
C ASP A 117 11.02 -3.13 16.10
N LEU A 118 11.70 -4.28 16.23
CA LEU A 118 11.10 -5.57 15.92
C LEU A 118 9.95 -5.86 16.90
N HIS A 119 8.71 -5.84 16.42
CA HIS A 119 7.55 -5.98 17.30
C HIS A 119 7.00 -7.41 17.37
N HIS A 120 7.27 -8.28 16.39
CA HIS A 120 6.75 -9.65 16.40
C HIS A 120 7.46 -10.59 15.41
N GLY A 121 7.53 -11.87 15.80
CA GLY A 121 7.84 -13.00 14.94
C GLY A 121 6.87 -14.16 15.20
N VAL A 122 7.03 -15.27 14.49
CA VAL A 122 6.20 -16.46 14.69
C VAL A 122 6.62 -17.19 15.97
N THR A 123 5.74 -17.23 16.97
CA THR A 123 6.07 -17.74 18.31
C THR A 123 5.69 -19.20 18.54
N THR A 124 4.74 -19.75 17.79
CA THR A 124 4.29 -21.14 17.97
C THR A 124 5.20 -22.12 17.26
N GLU A 125 5.43 -23.30 17.84
CA GLU A 125 6.29 -24.35 17.24
C GLU A 125 5.81 -24.77 15.84
N LYS A 126 4.49 -24.99 15.69
CA LYS A 126 3.88 -25.26 14.37
C LYS A 126 4.13 -24.14 13.37
N GLY A 127 4.16 -22.89 13.84
CA GLY A 127 4.45 -21.73 13.02
C GLY A 127 5.92 -21.67 12.62
N LYS A 128 6.85 -21.91 13.56
CA LYS A 128 8.30 -21.96 13.30
C LYS A 128 8.65 -23.05 12.28
N ALA A 129 8.10 -24.26 12.45
CA ALA A 129 8.27 -25.35 11.50
C ALA A 129 7.79 -24.96 10.09
N ARG A 130 6.67 -24.24 9.99
CA ARG A 130 6.17 -23.75 8.70
C ARG A 130 7.07 -22.69 8.08
N VAL A 131 7.59 -21.75 8.88
CA VAL A 131 8.56 -20.75 8.40
C VAL A 131 9.79 -21.46 7.85
N GLN A 132 10.32 -22.45 8.57
CA GLN A 132 11.48 -23.23 8.12
C GLN A 132 11.21 -23.94 6.79
N GLN A 133 10.05 -24.58 6.65
CA GLN A 133 9.65 -25.22 5.38
C GLN A 133 9.57 -24.20 4.24
N HIS A 134 9.02 -23.01 4.49
CA HIS A 134 8.93 -21.95 3.49
C HIS A 134 10.31 -21.39 3.12
N LEU A 135 11.24 -21.27 4.07
CA LEU A 135 12.60 -20.80 3.82
C LEU A 135 13.35 -21.69 2.84
N VAL A 136 13.20 -23.02 2.95
CA VAL A 136 13.78 -23.96 1.97
C VAL A 136 13.22 -23.71 0.57
N SER A 137 11.90 -23.54 0.45
CA SER A 137 11.25 -23.24 -0.84
C SER A 137 11.68 -21.88 -1.41
N VAL A 138 11.84 -20.87 -0.55
CA VAL A 138 12.26 -19.52 -0.93
C VAL A 138 13.72 -19.52 -1.38
N ALA A 139 14.61 -20.21 -0.67
CA ALA A 139 16.01 -20.33 -1.05
C ALA A 139 16.15 -20.93 -2.46
N LYS A 140 15.40 -22.00 -2.75
CA LYS A 140 15.35 -22.59 -4.10
C LYS A 140 14.83 -21.60 -5.14
N MET A 141 13.76 -20.86 -4.86
CA MET A 141 13.23 -19.83 -5.76
C MET A 141 14.25 -18.74 -6.07
N ILE A 142 14.97 -18.27 -5.06
CA ILE A 142 16.00 -17.23 -5.21
C ILE A 142 17.15 -17.79 -6.07
N GLN A 143 17.63 -18.99 -5.77
CA GLN A 143 18.69 -19.65 -6.54
C GLN A 143 18.28 -19.84 -8.01
N ASP A 144 17.08 -20.35 -8.27
CA ASP A 144 16.55 -20.53 -9.62
C ASP A 144 16.42 -19.18 -10.35
N SER A 145 16.00 -18.12 -9.66
CA SER A 145 15.88 -16.77 -10.23
C SER A 145 17.26 -16.20 -10.60
N ILE A 146 18.27 -16.41 -9.75
CA ILE A 146 19.63 -15.96 -9.99
C ILE A 146 20.22 -16.69 -11.22
N LEU A 147 20.04 -18.01 -11.28
CA LEU A 147 20.55 -18.84 -12.37
C LEU A 147 19.88 -18.52 -13.72
N LYS A 148 18.56 -18.30 -13.74
CA LYS A 148 17.81 -18.06 -14.98
C LYS A 148 18.03 -16.67 -15.58
N CYS A 149 18.36 -15.67 -14.78
CA CYS A 149 18.40 -14.28 -15.24
C CYS A 149 19.79 -13.80 -15.70
N SER A 150 20.80 -14.67 -15.80
CA SER A 150 22.21 -14.25 -15.94
C SER A 150 22.51 -13.12 -14.95
N ALA A 151 22.06 -13.33 -13.72
CA ALA A 151 21.94 -12.33 -12.67
C ALA A 151 23.17 -11.41 -12.61
N THR A 152 22.95 -10.12 -12.85
CA THR A 152 23.96 -9.11 -12.55
C THR A 152 24.29 -9.15 -11.06
N LYS A 153 25.50 -8.74 -10.66
CA LYS A 153 25.94 -8.68 -9.25
C LYS A 153 24.87 -8.01 -8.34
N ALA A 154 24.20 -6.98 -8.86
CA ALA A 154 23.10 -6.29 -8.19
C ALA A 154 21.91 -7.17 -7.76
N SER A 155 21.66 -8.30 -8.43
CA SER A 155 20.57 -9.23 -8.07
C SER A 155 20.98 -10.29 -7.05
N GLN A 156 22.29 -10.53 -6.88
CA GLN A 156 22.85 -11.38 -5.82
C GLN A 156 22.87 -10.63 -4.49
N ASP A 157 23.16 -9.32 -4.53
CA ASP A 157 23.21 -8.44 -3.36
C ASP A 157 21.84 -7.83 -2.99
N ALA A 158 20.78 -8.20 -3.70
CA ALA A 158 19.44 -7.65 -3.50
C ALA A 158 18.83 -8.07 -2.15
N VAL A 159 18.08 -7.16 -1.54
CA VAL A 159 17.19 -7.49 -0.43
C VAL A 159 15.95 -8.20 -0.98
N TRP A 160 15.66 -9.39 -0.46
CA TRP A 160 14.47 -10.15 -0.83
C TRP A 160 13.41 -10.07 0.26
N CYS A 161 12.19 -9.73 -0.12
CA CYS A 161 11.03 -9.77 0.77
C CYS A 161 10.29 -11.09 0.57
N ALA A 162 10.31 -11.95 1.59
CA ALA A 162 9.71 -13.27 1.57
C ALA A 162 8.41 -13.35 2.38
N ASP A 163 7.34 -13.84 1.77
CA ASP A 163 6.08 -14.20 2.43
C ASP A 163 6.19 -15.61 3.04
N VAL A 164 6.69 -15.68 4.26
CA VAL A 164 6.86 -16.94 5.02
C VAL A 164 5.80 -17.11 6.10
N GLY A 165 5.52 -18.35 6.49
CA GLY A 165 4.51 -18.66 7.52
C GLY A 165 3.05 -18.45 7.10
N CYS A 166 2.78 -18.10 5.83
CA CYS A 166 1.43 -18.12 5.24
C CYS A 166 0.85 -19.55 5.19
N SER A 167 -0.40 -19.73 4.75
CA SER A 167 -0.97 -21.08 4.62
C SER A 167 -0.26 -21.86 3.51
N LEU A 168 -0.08 -23.17 3.70
CA LEU A 168 0.57 -24.04 2.70
C LEU A 168 -0.15 -23.99 1.34
N LYS A 169 -1.47 -23.77 1.33
CA LYS A 169 -2.27 -23.62 0.09
C LYS A 169 -1.87 -22.40 -0.76
N ARG A 170 -1.31 -21.35 -0.15
CA ARG A 170 -0.85 -20.16 -0.89
C ARG A 170 0.58 -20.30 -1.41
N GLY A 171 1.38 -21.19 -0.80
CA GLY A 171 2.81 -21.28 -1.04
C GLY A 171 3.58 -20.07 -0.50
N ALA A 172 4.88 -20.22 -0.34
CA ALA A 172 5.77 -19.10 -0.07
C ALA A 172 5.99 -18.28 -1.35
N THR A 173 6.29 -16.99 -1.20
CA THR A 173 6.73 -16.15 -2.33
C THR A 173 7.91 -15.29 -1.87
N ALA A 174 8.79 -14.91 -2.80
CA ALA A 174 9.86 -13.97 -2.54
C ALA A 174 10.02 -13.03 -3.74
N LEU A 175 10.17 -11.73 -3.46
CA LEU A 175 10.35 -10.71 -4.48
C LEU A 175 11.64 -9.94 -4.21
N PRO A 176 12.51 -9.74 -5.22
CA PRO A 176 13.72 -8.94 -5.06
C PRO A 176 13.35 -7.45 -5.06
N GLU A 177 13.87 -6.71 -4.10
CA GLU A 177 13.75 -5.25 -3.96
C GLU A 177 12.32 -4.71 -3.92
N LYS A 178 11.33 -5.58 -3.69
CA LYS A 178 9.90 -5.22 -3.65
C LYS A 178 9.21 -5.98 -2.54
N SER A 179 8.38 -5.29 -1.76
CA SER A 179 7.49 -5.97 -0.82
C SER A 179 6.21 -6.42 -1.53
N PRO A 180 5.71 -7.64 -1.29
CA PRO A 180 4.31 -7.97 -1.55
C PRO A 180 3.37 -7.03 -0.77
N THR A 181 2.08 -7.06 -1.13
CA THR A 181 1.06 -6.27 -0.42
C THR A 181 1.06 -6.58 1.08
N LEU A 182 1.30 -5.55 1.89
CA LEU A 182 1.15 -5.61 3.33
C LEU A 182 -0.34 -5.76 3.66
N THR A 183 -0.69 -6.82 4.38
CA THR A 183 -2.06 -7.08 4.81
C THR A 183 -2.16 -7.00 6.32
N HIS A 184 -3.33 -6.66 6.86
CA HIS A 184 -3.56 -6.60 8.31
C HIS A 184 -3.04 -7.85 9.04
N SER A 185 -3.35 -9.06 8.57
CA SER A 185 -2.87 -10.29 9.19
C SER A 185 -1.35 -10.46 9.12
N ARG A 186 -0.74 -10.05 7.99
CA ARG A 186 0.70 -10.17 7.77
C ARG A 186 1.47 -9.20 8.65
N CYS A 187 1.06 -7.94 8.72
CA CYS A 187 1.68 -6.93 9.59
C CYS A 187 1.54 -7.29 11.09
N LYS A 188 0.41 -7.87 11.51
CA LYS A 188 0.25 -8.42 12.87
C LYS A 188 1.22 -9.56 13.21
N SER A 189 1.82 -10.17 12.19
CA SER A 189 2.80 -11.25 12.31
C SER A 189 4.24 -10.80 12.04
N GLY A 190 4.50 -9.48 12.02
CA GLY A 190 5.83 -8.92 11.77
C GLY A 190 6.07 -8.46 10.32
N GLY A 191 5.08 -8.54 9.43
CA GLY A 191 5.29 -8.22 8.01
C GLY A 191 5.97 -9.36 7.25
N HIS A 192 6.68 -9.03 6.18
CA HIS A 192 7.44 -10.00 5.39
C HIS A 192 8.83 -10.21 6.01
N MET A 193 9.45 -11.36 5.72
CA MET A 193 10.81 -11.61 6.12
C MET A 193 11.77 -10.97 5.12
N LEU A 194 12.75 -10.23 5.61
CA LEU A 194 13.83 -9.64 4.82
C LEU A 194 15.01 -10.62 4.78
N LEU A 195 15.49 -10.89 3.58
CA LEU A 195 16.71 -11.66 3.33
C LEU A 195 17.73 -10.71 2.67
N PRO A 196 19.02 -10.79 3.01
CA PRO A 196 19.67 -11.90 3.73
C PRO A 196 19.63 -11.81 5.27
N THR A 197 19.09 -10.73 5.86
CA THR A 197 19.13 -10.50 7.31
C THR A 197 18.31 -11.47 8.15
N GLN A 198 17.49 -12.33 7.53
CA GLN A 198 16.66 -13.37 8.15
C GLN A 198 15.77 -12.87 9.29
N ARG A 199 15.29 -11.63 9.18
CA ARG A 199 14.40 -11.01 10.17
C ARG A 199 13.09 -10.56 9.55
N TYR A 200 12.08 -10.37 10.38
CA TYR A 200 10.86 -9.68 9.99
C TYR A 200 11.09 -8.16 9.88
N MET A 201 10.13 -7.46 9.28
CA MET A 201 10.13 -6.00 9.22
C MET A 201 9.88 -5.40 10.60
N THR A 202 10.50 -4.26 10.88
CA THR A 202 10.14 -3.40 12.02
C THR A 202 8.86 -2.63 11.72
N LEU A 203 8.23 -2.01 12.73
CA LEU A 203 7.07 -1.14 12.49
C LEU A 203 7.42 0.06 11.61
N ASN A 204 8.58 0.68 11.85
CA ASN A 204 9.05 1.81 11.05
C ASN A 204 9.20 1.44 9.57
N GLU A 205 9.72 0.24 9.27
CA GLU A 205 9.84 -0.24 7.89
C GLU A 205 8.47 -0.48 7.24
N ILE A 206 7.49 -0.95 8.01
CA ILE A 206 6.10 -1.11 7.54
C ILE A 206 5.47 0.27 7.29
N GLU A 207 5.74 1.27 8.11
CA GLU A 207 5.30 2.67 7.91
C GLU A 207 5.88 3.27 6.63
N GLU A 208 7.19 3.16 6.45
CA GLU A 208 7.92 3.65 5.26
C GLU A 208 7.39 3.00 3.97
N LEU A 209 7.14 1.69 4.00
CA LEU A 209 6.54 0.98 2.85
C LEU A 209 5.12 1.47 2.53
N GLN A 210 4.39 1.99 3.50
CA GLN A 210 3.08 2.62 3.29
C GLN A 210 3.19 4.11 2.93
N GLY A 211 4.41 4.65 2.84
CA GLY A 211 4.67 6.05 2.46
C GLY A 211 4.50 7.04 3.61
N PHE A 212 4.49 6.57 4.86
CA PHE A 212 4.63 7.46 6.01
C PHE A 212 6.11 7.76 6.23
N PRO A 213 6.48 9.01 6.53
CA PRO A 213 7.83 9.28 7.01
C PRO A 213 8.02 8.53 8.34
N GLY A 214 9.01 7.64 8.39
CA GLY A 214 9.22 6.71 9.49
C GLY A 214 9.42 7.43 10.82
N ARG A 215 8.88 6.87 11.90
CA ARG A 215 8.93 7.43 13.28
C ARG A 215 8.13 8.72 13.49
N HIS A 216 7.39 9.21 12.50
CA HIS A 216 6.51 10.37 12.69
C HIS A 216 5.16 10.02 13.29
N LEU A 217 4.71 8.77 13.12
CA LEU A 217 3.46 8.32 13.68
C LEU A 217 3.64 7.88 15.14
N ARG A 218 2.69 8.30 15.98
CA ARG A 218 2.62 7.85 17.37
C ARG A 218 1.57 6.75 17.45
N ILE A 219 1.94 5.65 18.11
CA ILE A 219 0.97 4.62 18.44
C ILE A 219 -0.09 5.24 19.36
N PRO A 220 -1.39 5.17 19.03
CA PRO A 220 -2.43 5.76 19.85
C PRO A 220 -2.45 5.14 21.26
N THR A 221 -2.78 5.96 22.27
CA THR A 221 -2.90 5.50 23.66
C THR A 221 -3.84 4.29 23.75
N GLY A 222 -3.41 3.24 24.45
CA GLY A 222 -4.18 2.00 24.61
C GLY A 222 -4.15 1.04 23.41
N VAL A 223 -3.43 1.37 22.33
CA VAL A 223 -3.25 0.48 21.17
C VAL A 223 -1.92 -0.27 21.31
N SER A 224 -1.96 -1.60 21.30
CA SER A 224 -0.74 -2.40 21.31
C SER A 224 0.00 -2.31 19.96
N LYS A 225 1.33 -2.48 19.98
CA LYS A 225 2.16 -2.56 18.75
C LYS A 225 1.59 -3.53 17.71
N LYS A 226 1.09 -4.69 18.15
CA LYS A 226 0.45 -5.67 17.26
C LYS A 226 -0.83 -5.14 16.62
N LYS A 227 -1.70 -4.47 17.38
CA LYS A 227 -2.94 -3.87 16.83
C LYS A 227 -2.60 -2.75 15.86
N TYR A 228 -1.63 -1.91 16.21
CA TYR A 228 -1.10 -0.84 15.36
C TYR A 228 -0.55 -1.38 14.04
N ALA A 229 0.29 -2.42 14.07
CA ALA A 229 0.77 -3.09 12.86
C ALA A 229 -0.39 -3.58 11.97
N GLY A 230 -1.45 -4.12 12.58
CA GLY A 230 -2.67 -4.50 11.85
C GLY A 230 -3.32 -3.31 11.12
N MET A 231 -3.35 -2.14 11.74
CA MET A 231 -3.86 -0.91 11.12
C MET A 231 -3.00 -0.52 9.91
N LEU A 232 -1.67 -0.59 10.03
CA LEU A 232 -0.74 -0.37 8.91
C LEU A 232 -0.86 -1.41 7.78
N GLY A 233 -1.48 -2.57 8.02
CA GLY A 233 -1.78 -3.54 6.98
C GLY A 233 -3.14 -3.31 6.29
N ASN A 234 -3.94 -2.36 6.75
CA ASN A 234 -5.23 -1.97 6.17
C ASN A 234 -5.20 -0.56 5.55
N VAL A 235 -4.11 0.18 5.73
CA VAL A 235 -3.95 1.53 5.20
C VAL A 235 -3.63 1.49 3.70
N PHE A 236 -3.94 2.59 3.03
CA PHE A 236 -3.51 2.86 1.67
C PHE A 236 -2.10 3.48 1.65
N THR A 237 -1.40 3.39 0.51
CA THR A 237 -0.11 4.05 0.37
C THR A 237 -0.28 5.57 0.29
N VAL A 238 0.30 6.32 1.22
CA VAL A 238 0.12 7.77 1.39
C VAL A 238 0.50 8.55 0.14
N SER A 239 1.59 8.18 -0.52
CA SER A 239 2.05 8.84 -1.75
C SER A 239 1.05 8.69 -2.90
N VAL A 240 0.29 7.58 -2.95
CA VAL A 240 -0.73 7.39 -3.99
C VAL A 240 -1.93 8.28 -3.73
N ILE A 241 -2.44 8.28 -2.49
CA ILE A 241 -3.61 9.09 -2.13
C ILE A 241 -3.30 10.59 -2.16
N GLY A 242 -2.11 11.00 -1.72
CA GLY A 242 -1.68 12.39 -1.79
C GLY A 242 -1.73 12.96 -3.21
N ARG A 243 -1.28 12.16 -4.20
CA ARG A 243 -1.31 12.55 -5.61
C ARG A 243 -2.72 12.61 -6.18
N VAL A 244 -3.59 11.66 -5.82
CA VAL A 244 -5.00 11.69 -6.23
C VAL A 244 -5.70 12.92 -5.63
N ALA A 245 -5.49 13.17 -4.34
CA ALA A 245 -6.06 14.34 -3.66
C ALA A 245 -5.59 15.65 -4.28
N LEU A 246 -4.30 15.78 -4.63
CA LEU A 246 -3.78 16.96 -5.30
C LEU A 246 -4.49 17.24 -6.63
N ILE A 247 -4.70 16.22 -7.47
CA ILE A 247 -5.41 16.44 -8.74
C ILE A 247 -6.87 16.83 -8.47
N LEU A 248 -7.56 16.17 -7.55
CA LEU A 248 -8.94 16.55 -7.20
C LEU A 248 -9.04 18.00 -6.73
N LEU A 249 -8.12 18.44 -5.86
CA LEU A 249 -8.08 19.82 -5.37
C LEU A 249 -7.79 20.83 -6.49
N LYS A 250 -6.95 20.47 -7.46
CA LYS A 250 -6.70 21.31 -8.65
C LYS A 250 -7.93 21.46 -9.51
N MET A 251 -8.66 20.37 -9.77
CA MET A 251 -9.89 20.43 -10.57
C MET A 251 -10.92 21.38 -10.00
N VAL A 252 -11.10 21.36 -8.68
CA VAL A 252 -12.14 22.14 -8.01
C VAL A 252 -11.67 23.55 -7.63
N GLY A 253 -10.53 23.99 -8.20
CA GLY A 253 -9.98 25.33 -8.01
C GLY A 253 -9.52 25.61 -6.57
N LYS A 254 -9.26 24.58 -5.76
CA LYS A 254 -8.74 24.76 -4.38
C LYS A 254 -7.21 24.84 -4.34
N VAL A 255 -6.55 24.39 -5.39
CA VAL A 255 -5.09 24.47 -5.56
C VAL A 255 -4.80 24.91 -7.01
N PRO A 256 -3.81 25.79 -7.26
CA PRO A 256 -3.47 26.19 -8.62
C PRO A 256 -3.04 25.01 -9.51
N PRO A 257 -3.38 24.98 -10.81
CA PRO A 257 -2.98 23.91 -11.74
C PRO A 257 -1.47 23.63 -11.76
N GLU A 258 -0.65 24.67 -11.61
CA GLU A 258 0.81 24.66 -11.60
C GLU A 258 1.42 24.20 -10.27
N HIS A 259 0.62 23.96 -9.23
CA HIS A 259 1.14 23.55 -7.93
C HIS A 259 1.94 22.24 -8.03
N PHE A 260 3.11 22.22 -7.40
CA PHE A 260 4.04 21.11 -7.46
C PHE A 260 3.48 19.82 -6.84
N ASP A 261 3.78 18.67 -7.44
CA ASP A 261 3.46 17.35 -6.88
C ASP A 261 4.66 16.84 -6.06
N PRO A 262 4.61 16.92 -4.71
CA PRO A 262 5.74 16.53 -3.86
C PRO A 262 6.03 15.03 -3.88
N TRP A 263 5.10 14.21 -4.39
CA TRP A 263 5.26 12.76 -4.48
C TRP A 263 5.69 12.29 -5.88
N ALA A 264 5.86 13.20 -6.84
CA ALA A 264 6.33 12.87 -8.19
C ALA A 264 7.85 12.60 -8.25
N MET A 265 8.62 13.02 -7.24
CA MET A 265 10.07 12.91 -7.21
C MET A 265 10.54 11.61 -6.53
N PRO A 266 11.19 10.67 -7.24
CA PRO A 266 11.64 9.40 -6.66
C PRO A 266 12.76 9.54 -5.61
N SER A 267 13.49 10.66 -5.60
CA SER A 267 14.73 10.87 -4.86
C SER A 267 14.59 11.67 -3.57
N MET A 268 13.43 12.27 -3.28
CA MET A 268 13.25 12.98 -2.01
C MET A 268 12.99 11.96 -0.90
N LYS A 269 13.94 11.82 0.04
CA LYS A 269 13.57 11.39 1.39
C LYS A 269 12.48 12.35 1.88
N HIS A 270 11.46 11.81 2.56
CA HIS A 270 10.31 12.59 3.01
C HIS A 270 10.67 13.74 3.99
N ASP A 271 11.95 13.87 4.35
CA ASP A 271 12.59 14.92 5.15
C ASP A 271 12.22 16.37 4.75
N PHE A 272 11.79 16.62 3.50
CA PHE A 272 11.40 17.96 3.02
C PHE A 272 9.89 18.23 2.98
N VAL A 273 9.02 17.23 3.22
CA VAL A 273 7.60 17.53 3.42
C VAL A 273 7.46 18.01 4.85
N ASP A 274 7.56 19.31 5.04
CA ASP A 274 7.31 19.95 6.32
C ASP A 274 5.82 19.82 6.69
N TYR A 275 5.47 18.68 7.27
CA TYR A 275 4.14 18.40 7.81
C TYR A 275 3.77 19.35 8.96
N SER A 276 4.73 20.09 9.53
CA SER A 276 4.44 21.10 10.56
C SER A 276 3.65 22.28 10.00
N ARG A 277 3.66 22.51 8.68
CA ARG A 277 2.80 23.50 8.02
C ARG A 277 1.33 23.07 7.92
N PHE A 278 1.02 21.78 8.01
CA PHE A 278 -0.35 21.26 7.98
C PHE A 278 -0.99 21.20 9.38
N SER A 279 -0.18 21.16 10.44
CA SER A 279 -0.66 21.35 11.81
C SER A 279 -0.51 22.81 12.20
N GLY A 280 -1.61 23.54 12.34
CA GLY A 280 -1.63 24.92 12.86
C GLY A 280 -1.16 25.09 14.32
N MET A 281 -0.21 24.29 14.79
CA MET A 281 0.45 24.45 16.10
C MET A 281 1.88 24.92 15.89
N LYS A 282 2.09 26.24 16.02
CA LYS A 282 3.41 26.86 16.19
C LYS A 282 4.19 26.11 17.27
N ARG A 283 5.31 25.48 16.92
CA ARG A 283 6.38 25.22 17.88
C ARG A 283 7.55 26.14 17.57
N ARG A 284 7.87 26.99 18.55
CA ARG A 284 9.09 27.81 18.60
C ARG A 284 10.29 26.90 18.38
N CYS A 285 11.03 27.18 17.32
CA CYS A 285 12.38 26.65 17.13
C CYS A 285 13.28 27.33 18.18
N VAL A 286 13.79 26.56 19.15
CA VAL A 286 14.90 27.01 20.00
C VAL A 286 16.16 26.49 19.34
N ARG A 287 16.90 27.38 18.66
CA ARG A 287 18.29 27.13 18.28
C ARG A 287 19.11 26.98 19.57
N ARG A 288 19.82 25.86 19.72
CA ARG A 288 21.02 25.82 20.56
C ARG A 288 22.20 26.11 19.66
N ASP A 289 22.56 27.38 19.59
CA ASP A 289 23.93 27.79 19.29
C ASP A 289 24.68 27.78 20.64
N GLY A 290 25.90 27.26 20.65
CA GLY A 290 26.72 27.25 21.87
C GLY A 290 27.93 26.34 21.79
N HIS A 291 28.89 26.73 20.94
CA HIS A 291 30.31 26.51 21.23
C HIS A 291 30.63 26.98 22.64
N THR A 292 31.46 26.22 23.36
CA THR A 292 32.44 26.81 24.28
C THR A 292 33.71 25.98 24.19
N ASP A 293 34.73 26.60 23.60
CA ASP A 293 36.12 26.31 23.92
C ASP A 293 36.39 26.75 25.36
N SER A 294 36.99 25.88 26.16
CA SER A 294 37.92 26.14 27.27
C SER A 294 38.54 24.82 27.68
#